data_AF-Q3I770-F1
#
_entry.id   AF-Q3I770-F1
#
_cell.length_a   1.000
_cell.length_b   1.000
_cell.length_c   1.000
_cell.angle_alpha   90.00
_cell.angle_beta   90.00
_cell.angle_gamma   90.00
#
_symmetry.space_group_name_H-M   'P 1'
#
loop_
_entity.id
_entity.type
_entity.pdbx_description
1 polymer ?
#
loop_
_entity_poly.entity_id
_entity_poly.type
_entity_poly.pdbx_seq_one_letter_code
_entity_poly.pdbx_strand_id
1 'polypeptide(L)'
;MVAIKLTYFNAPGRAEIVRLILAQGGVEYTDERIEGKDWPEAKTYLAGKTSLEQAQADEIFDFLTQDLQEHIIKFMFVEKDEDKKAELKKKFIEETAPKGLGFLEKRLENNGGEYFTGNLSYADLAFYQFGKFTEDLLDLEEMAKNFPKLAALYGRVSELPNVKKYKESQS
;
A
#
# COMPACT_ATOMS: atom_id res chain seq x y z
N MET A 1 22.62 -14.46 7.88
CA MET A 1 21.49 -15.24 8.44
C MET A 1 20.32 -14.29 8.65
N VAL A 2 19.11 -14.69 8.28
CA VAL A 2 17.90 -13.91 8.55
C VAL A 2 17.50 -14.14 10.00
N ALA A 3 17.44 -13.09 10.80
CA ALA A 3 16.95 -13.19 12.17
C ALA A 3 15.42 -13.36 12.15
N ILE A 4 14.90 -14.50 12.63
CA ILE A 4 13.47 -14.71 12.76
C ILE A 4 12.98 -13.91 13.97
N LYS A 5 12.05 -12.97 13.75
CA LYS A 5 11.34 -12.26 14.82
C LYS A 5 9.88 -12.69 14.80
N LEU A 6 9.40 -13.28 15.90
CA LEU A 6 8.01 -13.62 16.12
C LEU A 6 7.38 -12.54 17.00
N THR A 7 6.49 -11.74 16.43
CA THR A 7 5.76 -10.70 17.15
C THR A 7 4.32 -11.15 17.41
N TYR A 8 3.90 -11.20 18.67
CA TYR A 8 2.54 -11.58 19.05
C TYR A 8 2.14 -11.00 20.40
N PHE A 9 0.85 -11.10 20.77
CA PHE A 9 0.41 -10.76 22.13
C PHE A 9 1.17 -11.58 23.19
N ASN A 10 1.27 -11.05 24.41
CA ASN A 10 1.74 -11.80 25.58
C ASN A 10 0.71 -12.87 26.02
N ALA A 11 0.40 -13.78 25.12
CA ALA A 11 -0.50 -14.92 25.26
C ALA A 11 -0.07 -16.04 24.29
N PRO A 12 -0.46 -17.30 24.54
CA PRO A 12 -0.18 -18.41 23.62
C PRO A 12 -0.80 -18.15 22.23
N GLY A 13 -2.12 -18.07 22.18
CA GLY A 13 -2.92 -17.80 20.97
C GLY A 13 -2.43 -18.52 19.71
N ARG A 14 -2.46 -17.82 18.57
CA ARG A 14 -2.05 -18.37 17.28
C ARG A 14 -0.53 -18.50 17.12
N ALA A 15 0.26 -17.76 17.91
CA ALA A 15 1.72 -17.83 17.83
C ALA A 15 2.31 -19.05 18.54
N GLU A 16 1.56 -19.72 19.43
CA GLU A 16 2.09 -20.83 20.21
C GLU A 16 2.59 -21.99 19.35
N ILE A 17 1.86 -22.32 18.28
CA ILE A 17 2.30 -23.36 17.35
C ILE A 17 3.63 -23.00 16.67
N VAL A 18 3.85 -21.71 16.36
CA VAL A 18 5.09 -21.22 15.76
C VAL A 18 6.24 -21.31 16.76
N ARG A 19 6.01 -20.93 18.03
CA ARG A 19 7.01 -21.08 19.11
C ARG A 19 7.45 -22.53 19.28
N LEU A 20 6.49 -23.47 19.29
CA LEU A 20 6.78 -24.91 19.41
C LEU A 20 7.58 -25.45 18.21
N ILE A 21 7.24 -25.03 16.98
CA ILE A 21 7.98 -25.42 15.77
C ILE A 21 9.44 -24.92 15.83
N LEU A 22 9.64 -23.66 16.20
CA LEU A 22 10.99 -23.07 16.30
C LEU A 22 11.82 -23.74 17.41
N ALA A 23 11.21 -23.98 18.57
CA ALA A 23 11.84 -24.70 19.67
C ALA A 23 12.22 -26.14 19.29
N GLN A 24 11.29 -26.88 18.65
CA GLN A 24 11.54 -28.24 18.18
C GLN A 24 12.66 -28.30 17.12
N GLY A 25 12.76 -27.27 16.27
CA GLY A 25 13.78 -27.16 15.24
C GLY A 25 15.15 -26.68 15.75
N GLY A 26 15.26 -26.26 17.03
CA GLY A 26 16.46 -25.63 17.55
C GLY A 26 16.81 -24.31 16.83
N VAL A 27 15.80 -23.63 16.27
CA VAL A 27 15.99 -22.39 15.50
C VAL A 27 15.93 -21.21 16.45
N GLU A 28 17.00 -20.42 16.49
CA GLU A 28 17.02 -19.18 17.26
C GLU A 28 16.06 -18.14 16.67
N TYR A 29 15.32 -17.47 17.55
CA TYR A 29 14.39 -16.41 17.17
C TYR A 29 14.20 -15.40 18.31
N THR A 30 13.73 -14.21 17.97
CA THR A 30 13.30 -13.18 18.93
C THR A 30 11.79 -13.27 19.15
N ASP A 31 11.33 -13.57 20.37
CA ASP A 31 9.90 -13.55 20.78
C ASP A 31 9.53 -12.16 21.30
N GLU A 32 9.04 -11.29 20.41
CA GLU A 32 8.61 -9.94 20.73
C GLU A 32 7.13 -9.97 21.18
N ARG A 33 6.91 -9.79 22.49
CA ARG A 33 5.59 -9.89 23.10
C ARG A 33 4.97 -8.51 23.32
N ILE A 34 3.80 -8.31 22.74
CA ILE A 34 3.03 -7.07 22.86
C ILE A 34 2.08 -7.19 24.07
N GLU A 35 2.20 -6.28 25.02
CA GLU A 35 1.23 -6.12 26.10
C GLU A 35 -0.07 -5.49 25.58
N GLY A 36 -1.22 -5.84 26.16
CA GLY A 36 -2.51 -5.34 25.68
C GLY A 36 -2.63 -3.80 25.65
N LYS A 37 -1.96 -3.12 26.59
CA LYS A 37 -1.88 -1.64 26.64
C LYS A 37 -1.03 -1.04 25.52
N ASP A 38 -0.04 -1.78 25.03
CA ASP A 38 0.90 -1.36 23.99
C ASP A 38 0.38 -1.80 22.61
N TRP A 39 -0.73 -2.56 22.56
CA TRP A 39 -1.34 -3.02 21.31
C TRP A 39 -1.77 -1.89 20.38
N PRO A 40 -2.40 -0.78 20.82
CA PRO A 40 -2.73 0.32 19.92
C PRO A 40 -1.49 0.87 19.21
N GLU A 41 -0.36 0.95 19.90
CA GLU A 41 0.93 1.42 19.38
C GLU A 41 1.59 0.36 18.49
N ALA A 42 1.59 -0.91 18.89
CA ALA A 42 2.14 -2.01 18.10
C ALA A 42 1.29 -2.34 16.86
N LYS A 43 -0.02 -2.07 16.90
CA LYS A 43 -0.96 -2.17 15.77
C LYS A 43 -0.71 -1.06 14.74
N THR A 44 0.09 -0.03 15.06
CA THR A 44 0.48 1.01 14.09
C THR A 44 1.44 0.51 12.99
N TYR A 45 1.27 -0.73 12.54
CA TYR A 45 1.64 -1.14 11.20
C TYR A 45 0.76 -0.42 10.18
N LEU A 46 0.99 0.89 10.04
CA LEU A 46 0.50 1.74 8.97
C LEU A 46 -1.00 1.59 8.66
N ALA A 47 -1.83 1.17 9.60
CA ALA A 47 -3.25 0.89 9.39
C ALA A 47 -4.15 2.00 9.95
N GLY A 48 -3.62 3.21 10.14
CA GLY A 48 -4.32 4.28 10.86
C GLY A 48 -4.35 4.08 12.38
N LYS A 49 -4.70 5.13 13.12
CA LYS A 49 -4.75 5.17 14.60
C LYS A 49 -6.10 4.77 15.18
N THR A 50 -7.15 4.78 14.36
CA THR A 50 -8.52 4.44 14.77
C THR A 50 -9.12 3.41 13.82
N SER A 51 -10.20 2.75 14.21
CA SER A 51 -10.93 1.84 13.32
C SER A 51 -11.45 2.54 12.06
N LEU A 52 -11.75 3.84 12.14
CA LEU A 52 -12.15 4.64 10.99
C LEU A 52 -10.97 4.88 10.04
N GLU A 53 -9.81 5.28 10.57
CA GLU A 53 -8.60 5.46 9.77
C GLU A 53 -8.17 4.14 9.11
N GLN A 54 -8.33 3.01 9.82
CA GLN A 54 -8.09 1.69 9.24
C GLN A 54 -9.04 1.37 8.09
N ALA A 55 -10.34 1.57 8.28
CA ALA A 55 -11.32 1.35 7.23
C ALA A 55 -11.08 2.25 6.00
N GLN A 56 -10.61 3.49 6.22
CA GLN A 56 -10.20 4.38 5.13
C GLN A 56 -8.94 3.87 4.41
N ALA A 57 -7.95 3.34 5.15
CA ALA A 57 -6.77 2.75 4.53
C ALA A 57 -7.14 1.51 3.69
N ASP A 58 -8.02 0.65 4.22
CA ASP A 58 -8.55 -0.53 3.51
C ASP A 58 -9.30 -0.11 2.24
N GLU A 59 -10.21 0.86 2.34
CA GLU A 59 -10.96 1.42 1.21
C GLU A 59 -10.04 1.88 0.08
N ILE A 60 -9.00 2.66 0.40
CA ILE A 60 -8.07 3.19 -0.60
C ILE A 60 -7.20 2.09 -1.19
N PHE A 61 -6.74 1.15 -0.37
CA PHE A 61 -5.95 0.01 -0.84
C PHE A 61 -6.75 -0.89 -1.79
N ASP A 62 -7.97 -1.24 -1.42
CA ASP A 62 -8.86 -2.06 -2.25
C ASP A 62 -9.19 -1.33 -3.55
N PHE A 63 -9.47 -0.04 -3.51
CA PHE A 63 -9.71 0.77 -4.71
C PHE A 63 -8.50 0.77 -5.66
N LEU A 64 -7.29 1.00 -5.14
CA LEU A 64 -6.06 0.99 -5.94
C LEU A 64 -5.83 -0.37 -6.61
N THR A 65 -6.07 -1.45 -5.87
CA THR A 65 -5.78 -2.80 -6.35
C THR A 65 -6.88 -3.33 -7.27
N GLN A 66 -8.14 -3.26 -6.86
CA GLN A 66 -9.27 -3.86 -7.57
C GLN A 66 -9.84 -2.93 -8.66
N ASP A 67 -9.99 -1.64 -8.38
CA ASP A 67 -10.63 -0.72 -9.34
C ASP A 67 -9.64 -0.13 -10.35
N LEU A 68 -8.35 -0.07 -10.02
CA LEU A 68 -7.32 0.44 -10.94
C LEU A 68 -6.37 -0.65 -11.44
N GLN A 69 -5.63 -1.31 -10.54
CA GLN A 69 -4.56 -2.22 -10.93
C GLN A 69 -5.08 -3.48 -11.65
N GLU A 70 -6.21 -4.06 -11.25
CA GLU A 70 -6.78 -5.22 -11.95
C GLU A 70 -7.18 -4.92 -13.40
N HIS A 71 -7.65 -3.71 -13.71
CA HIS A 71 -7.92 -3.31 -15.09
C HIS A 71 -6.63 -3.33 -15.93
N ILE A 72 -5.53 -2.85 -15.35
CA ILE A 72 -4.21 -2.89 -15.98
C ILE A 72 -3.75 -4.34 -16.18
N ILE A 73 -3.83 -5.16 -15.14
CA ILE A 73 -3.47 -6.58 -15.21
C ILE A 73 -4.28 -7.28 -16.29
N LYS A 74 -5.57 -6.96 -16.41
CA LYS A 74 -6.46 -7.56 -17.40
C LYS A 74 -5.96 -7.33 -18.82
N PHE A 75 -5.67 -6.09 -19.22
CA PHE A 75 -5.24 -5.84 -20.60
C PHE A 75 -3.75 -6.17 -20.83
N MET A 76 -2.90 -6.18 -19.81
CA MET A 76 -1.48 -6.52 -19.98
C MET A 76 -1.21 -8.03 -19.98
N PHE A 77 -1.95 -8.82 -19.18
CA PHE A 77 -1.58 -10.20 -18.90
C PHE A 77 -2.69 -11.24 -19.07
N VAL A 78 -3.97 -10.84 -19.04
CA VAL A 78 -5.10 -11.79 -19.03
C VAL A 78 -5.80 -11.87 -20.38
N GLU A 79 -6.17 -10.73 -20.96
CA GLU A 79 -6.80 -10.66 -22.27
C GLU A 79 -5.83 -11.17 -23.33
N LYS A 80 -6.32 -11.92 -24.32
CA LYS A 80 -5.51 -12.52 -25.38
C LYS A 80 -5.74 -11.87 -26.73
N ASP A 81 -6.89 -11.23 -26.91
CA ASP A 81 -7.25 -10.53 -28.13
C ASP A 81 -6.62 -9.13 -28.18
N GLU A 82 -5.82 -8.86 -29.21
CA GLU A 82 -5.03 -7.62 -29.30
C GLU A 82 -5.89 -6.37 -29.49
N ASP A 83 -7.02 -6.46 -30.22
CA ASP A 83 -7.91 -5.33 -30.42
C ASP A 83 -8.62 -4.97 -29.11
N LYS A 84 -9.07 -5.98 -28.35
CA LYS A 84 -9.65 -5.77 -27.02
C LYS A 84 -8.64 -5.23 -26.01
N LYS A 85 -7.38 -5.66 -26.05
CA LYS A 85 -6.32 -5.09 -25.21
C LYS A 85 -6.17 -3.59 -25.48
N ALA A 86 -6.09 -3.20 -26.74
CA ALA A 86 -5.97 -1.81 -27.14
C ALA A 86 -7.18 -0.98 -26.69
N GLU A 87 -8.40 -1.52 -26.84
CA GLU A 87 -9.63 -0.87 -26.36
C GLU A 87 -9.63 -0.69 -24.83
N LEU A 88 -9.31 -1.74 -24.07
CA LEU A 88 -9.26 -1.69 -22.60
C LEU A 88 -8.19 -0.72 -22.10
N LYS A 89 -7.00 -0.74 -22.71
CA LYS A 89 -5.91 0.19 -22.39
C LYS A 89 -6.34 1.64 -22.65
N LYS A 90 -6.93 1.91 -23.81
CA LYS A 90 -7.42 3.25 -24.16
C LYS A 90 -8.48 3.73 -23.16
N LYS A 91 -9.48 2.89 -22.88
CA LYS A 91 -10.52 3.19 -21.88
C LYS A 91 -9.91 3.48 -20.51
N PHE A 92 -8.91 2.70 -20.10
CA PHE A 92 -8.26 2.92 -18.81
C PHE A 92 -7.58 4.30 -18.75
N ILE A 93 -6.79 4.64 -19.77
CA ILE A 93 -6.03 5.89 -19.82
C ILE A 93 -6.96 7.11 -19.92
N GLU A 94 -7.97 7.06 -20.78
CA GLU A 94 -8.83 8.22 -21.07
C GLU A 94 -9.96 8.40 -20.05
N GLU A 95 -10.38 7.34 -19.35
CA GLU A 95 -11.57 7.36 -18.51
C GLU A 95 -11.30 6.86 -17.09
N THR A 96 -10.87 5.61 -16.92
CA THR A 96 -10.80 4.96 -15.60
C THR A 96 -9.76 5.63 -14.70
N ALA A 97 -8.53 5.82 -15.18
CA ALA A 97 -7.45 6.41 -14.39
C ALA A 97 -7.73 7.87 -14.00
N PRO A 98 -8.13 8.79 -14.90
CA PRO A 98 -8.46 10.16 -14.51
C PRO A 98 -9.61 10.25 -13.48
N LYS A 99 -10.65 9.43 -13.63
CA LYS A 99 -11.75 9.38 -12.65
C LYS A 99 -11.29 8.86 -11.30
N GLY A 100 -10.49 7.79 -11.28
CA GLY A 100 -9.98 7.20 -10.06
C GLY A 100 -9.00 8.11 -9.32
N LEU A 101 -8.07 8.74 -10.04
CA LEU A 101 -7.16 9.74 -9.45
C LEU A 101 -7.93 10.95 -8.94
N GLY A 102 -8.97 11.40 -9.64
CA GLY A 102 -9.85 12.48 -9.15
C GLY A 102 -10.63 12.10 -7.88
N PHE A 103 -11.02 10.84 -7.72
CA PHE A 103 -11.60 10.34 -6.47
C PHE A 103 -10.58 10.36 -5.33
N LEU A 104 -9.37 9.85 -5.59
CA LEU A 104 -8.29 9.80 -4.62
C LEU A 104 -7.82 11.20 -4.18
N GLU A 105 -7.68 12.15 -5.11
CA GLU A 105 -7.33 13.55 -4.81
C GLU A 105 -8.34 14.16 -3.83
N LYS A 106 -9.65 14.00 -4.09
CA LYS A 106 -10.71 14.45 -3.19
C LYS A 106 -10.66 13.74 -1.84
N ARG A 107 -10.33 12.45 -1.82
CA ARG A 107 -10.26 11.69 -0.57
C ARG A 107 -9.11 12.16 0.30
N LEU A 108 -7.96 12.41 -0.32
CA LEU A 108 -6.80 13.02 0.31
C LEU A 108 -7.14 14.41 0.86
N GLU A 109 -7.82 15.26 0.08
CA GLU A 109 -8.28 16.59 0.52
C GLU A 109 -9.17 16.54 1.76
N ASN A 110 -10.17 15.66 1.76
CA ASN A 110 -11.12 15.52 2.86
C ASN A 110 -10.47 15.08 4.17
N ASN A 111 -9.31 14.41 4.10
CA ASN A 111 -8.56 13.93 5.25
C ASN A 111 -7.34 14.83 5.59
N GLY A 112 -7.39 16.10 5.17
CA GLY A 112 -6.38 17.12 5.54
C GLY A 112 -5.29 17.35 4.49
N GLY A 113 -5.28 16.57 3.40
CA GLY A 113 -4.42 16.81 2.24
C GLY A 113 -2.98 16.30 2.38
N GLU A 114 -2.60 15.75 3.53
CA GLU A 114 -1.24 15.22 3.74
C GLU A 114 -1.17 13.72 3.47
N TYR A 115 -2.00 12.91 4.12
CA TYR A 115 -2.06 11.44 3.95
C TYR A 115 -3.51 11.00 3.79
N PHE A 116 -3.72 9.83 3.17
CA PHE A 116 -5.07 9.34 2.89
C PHE A 116 -5.94 9.16 4.14
N THR A 117 -5.36 8.94 5.32
CA THR A 117 -6.11 8.77 6.58
C THR A 117 -5.80 9.88 7.59
N GLY A 118 -5.20 11.00 7.16
CA GLY A 118 -4.71 12.07 8.04
C GLY A 118 -3.38 11.77 8.74
N ASN A 119 -2.94 10.51 8.77
CA ASN A 119 -1.62 10.07 9.19
C ASN A 119 -1.03 9.10 8.14
N LEU A 120 0.29 8.91 8.13
CA LEU A 120 0.92 7.95 7.23
C LEU A 120 0.36 6.53 7.46
N SER A 121 -0.05 5.89 6.37
CA SER A 121 -0.68 4.57 6.34
C SER A 121 -0.20 3.73 5.14
N TYR A 122 -0.60 2.45 5.06
CA TYR A 122 -0.25 1.57 3.95
C TYR A 122 -0.97 1.98 2.67
N ALA A 123 -2.07 2.72 2.75
CA ALA A 123 -2.73 3.30 1.59
C ALA A 123 -1.80 4.27 0.85
N ASP A 124 -1.00 5.06 1.57
CA ASP A 124 -0.02 5.98 0.99
C ASP A 124 1.12 5.22 0.31
N LEU A 125 1.59 4.13 0.92
CA LEU A 125 2.59 3.24 0.33
C LEU A 125 2.06 2.51 -0.91
N ALA A 126 0.81 2.04 -0.86
CA ALA A 126 0.15 1.39 -1.98
C ALA A 126 -0.04 2.37 -3.14
N PHE A 127 -0.40 3.62 -2.87
CA PHE A 127 -0.48 4.65 -3.89
C PHE A 127 0.89 4.96 -4.52
N TYR A 128 1.95 5.04 -3.70
CA TYR A 128 3.31 5.16 -4.22
C TYR A 128 3.69 4.00 -5.14
N GLN A 129 3.39 2.76 -4.72
CA GLN A 129 3.63 1.57 -5.52
C GLN A 129 2.80 1.57 -6.83
N PHE A 130 1.56 2.03 -6.78
CA PHE A 130 0.70 2.18 -7.96
C PHE A 130 1.28 3.20 -8.95
N GLY A 131 1.77 4.35 -8.46
CA GLY A 131 2.44 5.34 -9.30
C GLY A 131 3.67 4.77 -9.99
N LYS A 132 4.51 4.01 -9.27
CA LYS A 132 5.64 3.27 -9.86
C LYS A 132 5.21 2.24 -10.90
N PHE A 133 4.13 1.51 -10.62
CA PHE A 133 3.60 0.50 -11.53
C PHE A 133 3.03 1.09 -12.83
N THR A 134 2.61 2.35 -12.80
CA THR A 134 1.94 3.02 -13.92
C THR A 134 2.82 4.03 -14.65
N GLU A 135 4.12 4.13 -14.33
CA GLU A 135 5.02 5.16 -14.87
C GLU A 135 5.23 5.08 -16.40
N ASP A 136 5.22 3.86 -16.95
CA ASP A 136 5.33 3.64 -18.40
C ASP A 136 3.95 3.67 -19.12
N LEU A 137 2.87 3.80 -18.35
CA LEU A 137 1.49 3.71 -18.85
C LEU A 137 0.77 5.06 -18.85
N LEU A 138 0.96 5.85 -17.80
CA LEU A 138 0.28 7.11 -17.58
C LEU A 138 1.27 8.28 -17.72
N ASP A 139 0.79 9.39 -18.28
CA ASP A 139 1.56 10.63 -18.29
C ASP A 139 1.59 11.23 -16.87
N LEU A 140 2.63 10.91 -16.11
CA LEU A 140 2.77 11.36 -14.73
C LEU A 140 2.92 12.89 -14.62
N GLU A 141 3.41 13.57 -15.65
CA GLU A 141 3.49 15.04 -15.66
C GLU A 141 2.10 15.67 -15.81
N GLU A 142 1.27 15.14 -16.71
CA GLU A 142 -0.11 15.57 -16.87
C GLU A 142 -0.92 15.26 -15.61
N MET A 143 -0.77 14.06 -15.05
CA MET A 143 -1.45 13.68 -13.82
C MET A 143 -1.03 14.59 -12.66
N ALA A 144 0.26 14.96 -12.55
CA ALA A 144 0.72 15.86 -11.50
C ALA A 144 0.15 17.28 -11.62
N LYS A 145 -0.11 17.76 -12.83
CA LYS A 145 -0.77 19.07 -13.06
C LYS A 145 -2.24 19.05 -12.63
N ASN A 146 -2.93 17.95 -12.90
CA ASN A 146 -4.36 17.79 -12.60
C ASN A 146 -4.63 17.37 -11.15
N PHE A 147 -3.69 16.66 -10.52
CA PHE A 147 -3.81 16.09 -9.18
C PHE A 147 -2.58 16.44 -8.31
N PRO A 148 -2.36 17.73 -7.99
CA PRO A 148 -1.14 18.19 -7.35
C PRO A 148 -0.94 17.66 -5.93
N LYS A 149 -2.01 17.34 -5.17
CA LYS A 149 -1.87 16.79 -3.82
C LYS A 149 -1.44 15.32 -3.86
N LEU A 150 -1.98 14.54 -4.79
CA LEU A 150 -1.51 13.18 -5.05
C LEU A 150 -0.04 13.19 -5.51
N ALA A 151 0.36 14.13 -6.37
CA ALA A 151 1.77 14.27 -6.74
C ALA A 151 2.66 14.61 -5.53
N ALA A 152 2.20 15.51 -4.66
CA ALA A 152 2.90 15.82 -3.42
C ALA A 152 2.97 14.62 -2.46
N LEU A 153 1.91 13.82 -2.36
CA LEU A 153 1.88 12.58 -1.59
C LEU A 153 2.89 11.55 -2.12
N TYR A 154 2.89 11.32 -3.44
CA TYR A 154 3.84 10.44 -4.10
C TYR A 154 5.29 10.85 -3.79
N GLY A 155 5.60 12.15 -3.95
CA GLY A 155 6.90 12.72 -3.61
C GLY A 155 7.26 12.49 -2.14
N ARG A 156 6.35 12.81 -1.21
CA ARG A 156 6.57 12.63 0.23
C ARG A 156 6.86 11.18 0.60
N VAL A 157 6.08 10.23 0.10
CA VAL A 157 6.29 8.79 0.37
C VAL A 157 7.62 8.32 -0.19
N SER A 158 7.98 8.78 -1.40
CA SER A 158 9.27 8.44 -2.03
C SER A 158 10.48 8.91 -1.20
N GLU A 159 10.30 9.96 -0.39
CA GLU A 159 11.34 10.56 0.42
C GLU A 159 11.43 9.99 1.86
N LEU A 160 10.52 9.10 2.26
CA LEU A 160 10.54 8.48 3.59
C LEU A 160 11.85 7.69 3.80
N PRO A 161 12.56 7.84 4.94
CA PRO A 161 13.88 7.24 5.14
C PRO A 161 13.94 5.72 4.91
N ASN A 162 12.94 4.99 5.40
CA ASN A 162 12.86 3.54 5.23
C ASN A 162 12.51 3.14 3.79
N VAL A 163 11.71 3.94 3.10
CA VAL A 163 11.39 3.72 1.67
C VAL A 163 12.62 3.98 0.81
N LYS A 164 13.38 5.06 1.07
CA LYS A 164 14.67 5.31 0.40
C LYS A 164 15.65 4.17 0.59
N LYS A 165 15.87 3.75 1.85
CA LYS A 165 16.75 2.64 2.17
C LYS A 165 16.34 1.34 1.47
N TYR A 166 15.04 1.06 1.38
CA TYR A 166 14.55 -0.09 0.63
C TYR A 166 14.84 0.03 -0.88
N LYS A 167 14.58 1.19 -1.50
CA LYS A 167 14.89 1.41 -2.93
C LYS A 167 16.37 1.21 -3.24
N GLU A 168 17.25 1.73 -2.40
CA GLU A 168 18.71 1.55 -2.54
C GLU A 168 19.14 0.08 -2.43
N SER A 169 18.41 -0.74 -1.67
CA SER A 169 18.68 -2.19 -1.55
C SER A 169 18.26 -3.00 -2.78
N GLN A 170 17.45 -2.44 -3.66
CA GLN A 170 16.99 -3.07 -4.91
C GLN A 170 17.90 -2.74 -6.10
N SER A 171 18.96 -1.96 -5.88
CA SER A 171 19.94 -1.52 -6.90
C SER A 171 21.17 -2.43 -6.96
#